data_AF-A0A2V8RIL6-F1
#
_entry.id   AF-A0A2V8RIL6-F1
#
_cell.length_a   1.000
_cell.length_b   1.000
_cell.length_c   1.000
_cell.angle_alpha   90.00
_cell.angle_beta   90.00
_cell.angle_gamma   90.00
#
_symmetry.space_group_name_H-M   'P 1'
#
loop_
_entity.id
_entity.type
_entity.pdbx_description
1 polymer ?
#
loop_
_entity_poly.entity_id
_entity_poly.type
_entity_poly.pdbx_seq_one_letter_code
_entity_poly.pdbx_strand_id
1 'polypeptide(L)'
;MPNDEANSAEANANDRDPNQAELAHSIIESLLEHTRVVSDLIAVMAQALDSDTTKALTQTAQWQAYLESRRQMEHTREDVEKFASEMKQLSENSSNTN
;
A
#
# COMPACT_ATOMS: atom_id res chain seq x y z
N MET A 1 -44.24 29.40 -2.85
CA MET A 1 -42.82 29.42 -3.23
C MET A 1 -42.21 28.11 -2.79
N PRO A 2 -41.87 27.19 -3.72
CA PRO A 2 -41.24 25.93 -3.36
C PRO A 2 -39.81 25.80 -3.93
N ASN A 3 -38.91 25.34 -3.05
CA ASN A 3 -37.76 24.46 -3.30
C ASN A 3 -36.87 24.70 -4.52
N ASP A 4 -35.75 25.39 -4.33
CA ASP A 4 -34.60 25.33 -5.26
C ASP A 4 -33.24 25.47 -4.55
N GLU A 5 -33.13 25.10 -3.27
CA GLU A 5 -31.85 25.13 -2.53
C GLU A 5 -31.30 23.73 -2.17
N ALA A 6 -31.95 22.66 -2.66
CA ALA A 6 -31.56 21.29 -2.33
C ALA A 6 -30.73 20.56 -3.42
N ASN A 7 -30.29 21.25 -4.48
CA ASN A 7 -29.60 20.60 -5.61
C ASN A 7 -28.13 21.02 -5.81
N SER A 8 -27.53 21.73 -4.85
CA SER A 8 -26.17 22.26 -4.99
C SER A 8 -25.09 21.44 -4.26
N ALA A 9 -25.49 20.42 -3.48
CA ALA A 9 -24.57 19.68 -2.62
C ALA A 9 -24.04 18.37 -3.25
N GLU A 10 -24.60 17.91 -4.37
CA GLU A 10 -24.22 16.61 -4.98
C GLU A 10 -23.18 16.73 -6.11
N ALA A 11 -22.72 17.93 -6.46
CA ALA A 11 -21.86 18.15 -7.62
C ALA A 11 -20.34 18.08 -7.37
N ASN A 12 -19.87 17.84 -6.14
CA ASN A 12 -18.42 17.89 -5.81
C ASN A 12 -17.81 16.55 -5.36
N ALA A 13 -18.50 15.42 -5.54
CA ALA A 13 -17.92 14.10 -5.25
C ALA A 13 -17.06 13.54 -6.40
N ASN A 14 -16.99 14.23 -7.55
CA ASN A 14 -16.47 13.65 -8.79
C ASN A 14 -15.14 14.22 -9.29
N ASP A 15 -14.46 15.09 -8.52
CA ASP A 15 -13.12 15.55 -8.88
C ASP A 15 -12.05 14.74 -8.13
N ARG A 16 -12.07 13.40 -8.34
CA ARG A 16 -10.90 12.57 -8.02
C ARG A 16 -9.86 12.87 -9.09
N ASP A 17 -9.01 13.85 -8.80
CA ASP A 17 -7.92 14.26 -9.68
C ASP A 17 -7.07 13.01 -10.05
N PRO A 18 -7.03 12.61 -11.33
CA PRO A 18 -6.28 11.43 -11.77
C PRO A 18 -4.80 11.48 -11.37
N ASN A 19 -4.24 12.68 -11.17
CA ASN A 19 -2.88 12.85 -10.65
C ASN A 19 -2.72 12.35 -9.20
N GLN A 20 -3.77 12.42 -8.37
CA GLN A 20 -3.72 11.88 -7.00
C GLN A 20 -3.70 10.35 -6.99
N ALA A 21 -4.39 9.72 -7.94
CA ALA A 21 -4.38 8.26 -8.10
C ALA A 21 -2.99 7.75 -8.48
N GLU A 22 -2.35 8.39 -9.45
CA GLU A 22 -0.98 8.06 -9.89
C GLU A 22 0.06 8.35 -8.80
N LEU A 23 -0.08 9.47 -8.09
CA LEU A 23 0.80 9.79 -6.98
C LEU A 23 0.68 8.76 -5.84
N ALA A 24 -0.54 8.42 -5.44
CA ALA A 24 -0.79 7.40 -4.43
C ALA A 24 -0.19 6.04 -4.85
N HIS A 25 -0.33 5.67 -6.12
CA HIS A 25 0.29 4.47 -6.67
C HIS A 25 1.81 4.49 -6.51
N SER A 26 2.48 5.58 -6.95
CA SER A 26 3.95 5.68 -6.86
C SER A 26 4.48 5.63 -5.42
N ILE A 27 3.75 6.24 -4.48
CA ILE A 27 4.11 6.24 -3.05
C ILE A 27 4.05 4.81 -2.51
N ILE A 28 2.99 4.08 -2.85
CA ILE A 28 2.83 2.71 -2.35
C ILE A 28 3.87 1.79 -3.00
N GLU A 29 4.10 1.91 -4.31
CA GLU A 29 5.15 1.16 -5.00
C GLU A 29 6.53 1.38 -4.37
N SER A 30 6.86 2.63 -4.03
CA SER A 30 8.10 2.97 -3.32
C SER A 30 8.18 2.37 -1.91
N LEU A 31 7.07 2.32 -1.17
CA LEU A 31 7.02 1.73 0.17
C LEU A 31 7.18 0.20 0.13
N LEU A 32 6.59 -0.44 -0.87
CA LEU A 32 6.71 -1.88 -1.10
C LEU A 32 8.14 -2.26 -1.47
N GLU A 33 8.78 -1.48 -2.35
CA GLU A 33 10.19 -1.70 -2.71
C GLU A 33 11.11 -1.51 -1.51
N HIS A 34 10.91 -0.45 -0.72
CA HIS A 34 11.68 -0.23 0.51
C HIS A 34 11.55 -1.41 1.48
N THR A 35 10.36 -1.98 1.61
CA THR A 35 10.10 -3.16 2.45
C THR A 35 10.86 -4.40 1.97
N ARG A 36 10.98 -4.59 0.65
CA ARG A 36 11.77 -5.67 0.05
C ARG A 36 13.25 -5.53 0.39
N VAL A 37 13.82 -4.33 0.20
CA VAL A 37 15.24 -4.06 0.51
C VAL A 37 15.56 -4.33 1.98
N VAL A 38 14.67 -3.96 2.91
CA VAL A 38 14.83 -4.26 4.33
C VAL A 38 14.78 -5.77 4.60
N SER A 39 13.91 -6.51 3.93
CA SER A 39 13.82 -7.97 4.06
C SER A 39 15.11 -8.66 3.58
N ASP A 40 15.66 -8.22 2.45
CA ASP A 40 16.92 -8.72 1.91
C ASP A 40 18.09 -8.40 2.85
N LEU A 41 18.12 -7.19 3.43
CA LEU A 41 19.12 -6.81 4.42
C LEU A 41 19.06 -7.69 5.68
N ILE A 42 17.86 -8.04 6.15
CA ILE A 42 17.68 -8.94 7.29
C ILE A 42 18.19 -10.34 6.96
N ALA A 43 17.98 -10.83 5.73
CA ALA A 43 18.53 -12.12 5.29
C ALA A 43 20.08 -12.10 5.29
N VAL A 44 20.69 -11.02 4.81
CA VAL A 44 22.15 -10.83 4.86
C VAL A 44 22.65 -10.75 6.31
N MET A 45 21.95 -10.02 7.19
CA MET A 45 22.28 -9.95 8.61
C MET A 45 22.20 -11.32 9.28
N ALA A 46 21.16 -12.12 8.99
CA ALA A 46 21.03 -13.47 9.52
C ALA A 46 22.17 -14.41 9.07
N GLN A 47 22.74 -14.18 7.89
CA GLN A 47 23.89 -14.94 7.39
C GLN A 47 25.22 -14.47 7.98
N ALA A 48 25.31 -13.20 8.39
CA ALA A 48 26.48 -12.63 9.04
C ALA A 48 26.55 -12.94 10.55
N LEU A 49 25.40 -13.19 11.18
CA LEU A 49 25.31 -13.62 12.57
C LEU A 49 25.65 -15.10 12.71
N ASP A 50 26.28 -15.47 13.84
CA ASP A 50 26.46 -16.87 14.18
C ASP A 50 25.13 -17.56 14.48
N SER A 51 25.13 -18.90 14.42
CA SER A 51 23.97 -19.76 14.65
C SER A 51 23.27 -19.45 15.97
N ASP A 52 24.03 -19.25 17.05
CA ASP A 52 23.48 -19.13 18.39
C ASP A 52 22.87 -17.74 18.60
N THR A 53 23.51 -16.70 18.07
CA THR A 53 22.96 -15.34 18.05
C THR A 53 21.69 -15.25 17.20
N THR A 54 21.66 -15.91 16.04
CA THR A 54 20.45 -16.00 15.20
C THR A 54 19.32 -16.70 15.95
N LYS A 55 19.63 -17.80 16.64
CA LYS A 55 18.64 -18.56 17.42
C LYS A 55 18.09 -17.73 18.59
N ALA A 56 18.95 -17.01 19.31
CA ALA A 56 18.55 -16.09 20.36
C ALA A 56 17.66 -14.96 19.81
N LEU A 57 18.02 -14.37 18.66
CA LEU A 57 17.24 -13.33 18.00
C LEU A 57 15.82 -13.82 17.67
N THR A 58 15.68 -15.04 17.12
CA THR A 58 14.36 -15.60 16.75
C THR A 58 13.42 -15.84 17.94
N GLN A 59 13.95 -15.90 19.17
CA GLN A 59 13.19 -16.06 20.40
C GLN A 59 12.74 -14.72 21.00
N THR A 60 13.21 -13.60 20.47
CA THR A 60 12.84 -12.27 20.98
C THR A 60 11.43 -11.87 20.57
N ALA A 61 10.78 -11.04 21.39
CA ALA A 61 9.47 -10.47 21.07
C ALA A 61 9.53 -9.57 19.82
N GLN A 62 10.67 -8.92 19.58
CA GLN A 62 10.93 -8.08 18.42
C GLN A 62 10.91 -8.88 17.13
N TRP A 63 11.46 -10.10 17.13
CA TRP A 63 11.41 -10.98 15.97
C TRP A 63 9.99 -11.44 15.64
N GLN A 64 9.19 -11.77 16.65
CA GLN A 64 7.78 -12.11 16.46
C GLN A 64 6.97 -10.93 15.92
N ALA A 65 7.19 -9.72 16.45
CA ALA A 65 6.58 -8.50 15.95
C ALA A 65 6.97 -8.20 14.49
N TYR A 66 8.24 -8.44 14.12
CA TYR A 66 8.70 -8.32 12.75
C TYR A 66 8.01 -9.33 11.81
N LEU A 67 7.92 -10.61 12.20
CA LEU A 67 7.26 -11.63 11.38
C LEU A 67 5.77 -11.31 11.16
N GLU A 68 5.08 -10.85 12.20
CA GLU A 68 3.67 -10.44 12.11
C GLU A 68 3.51 -9.19 11.22
N SER A 69 4.37 -8.18 11.41
CA SER A 69 4.39 -6.99 10.56
C SER A 69 4.67 -7.35 9.10
N ARG A 70 5.57 -8.29 8.83
CA ARG A 70 5.86 -8.78 7.48
C ARG A 70 4.63 -9.43 6.85
N ARG A 71 3.94 -10.31 7.58
CA ARG A 71 2.70 -10.94 7.11
C ARG A 71 1.61 -9.91 6.82
N GLN A 72 1.44 -8.93 7.71
CA GLN A 72 0.46 -7.86 7.52
C GLN A 72 0.80 -6.99 6.30
N MET A 73 2.09 -6.72 6.04
CA MET A 73 2.52 -5.99 4.85
C MET A 73 2.30 -6.77 3.56
N GLU A 74 2.51 -8.09 3.57
CA GLU A 74 2.21 -8.95 2.42
C GLU A 74 0.71 -8.88 2.05
N HIS A 75 -0.18 -8.94 3.05
CA HIS A 75 -1.61 -8.74 2.83
C HIS A 75 -1.95 -7.33 2.34
N THR A 76 -1.37 -6.31 2.97
CA THR A 76 -1.57 -4.90 2.57
C THR A 76 -1.11 -4.67 1.13
N ARG A 77 -0.04 -5.34 0.71
CA ARG A 77 0.46 -5.29 -0.67
C ARG A 77 -0.59 -5.79 -1.65
N GLU A 78 -1.17 -6.97 -1.41
CA GLU A 78 -2.20 -7.55 -2.28
C GLU A 78 -3.43 -6.63 -2.38
N ASP A 79 -3.84 -6.04 -1.25
CA ASP A 79 -4.97 -5.12 -1.20
C ASP A 79 -4.69 -3.82 -1.97
N VAL A 80 -3.46 -3.29 -1.87
CA VAL A 80 -3.10 -2.10 -2.63
C VAL A 80 -2.92 -2.38 -4.12
N GLU A 81 -2.31 -3.50 -4.52
CA GLU A 81 -2.19 -3.87 -5.93
C GLU A 81 -3.58 -4.00 -6.60
N LYS A 82 -4.56 -4.55 -5.87
CA LYS A 82 -5.97 -4.56 -6.30
C LYS A 82 -6.55 -3.16 -6.40
N PHE A 83 -6.43 -2.35 -5.34
CA PHE A 83 -6.94 -0.98 -5.33
C PHE A 83 -6.36 -0.12 -6.46
N ALA A 84 -5.05 -0.22 -6.69
CA ALA A 84 -4.36 0.45 -7.78
C ALA A 84 -4.87 0.01 -9.15
N SER A 85 -5.06 -1.30 -9.36
CA SER A 85 -5.58 -1.85 -10.61
C SER A 85 -7.01 -1.39 -10.87
N GLU A 86 -7.87 -1.37 -9.86
CA GLU A 86 -9.25 -0.89 -9.95
C GLU A 86 -9.32 0.61 -10.25
N MET A 87 -8.48 1.42 -9.59
CA MET A 87 -8.37 2.86 -9.86
C MET A 87 -7.92 3.16 -11.29
N LYS A 88 -6.94 2.40 -11.80
CA LYS A 88 -6.46 2.51 -13.18
C LYS A 88 -7.55 2.13 -14.19
N GLN A 89 -8.28 1.05 -13.96
CA GLN A 89 -9.40 0.66 -14.84
C GLN A 89 -10.52 1.70 -14.84
N LEU A 90 -10.79 2.33 -13.69
CA LEU A 90 -11.80 3.37 -13.57
C LEU A 90 -11.39 4.66 -14.33
N SER A 91 -10.12 5.05 -14.27
CA SER A 91 -9.62 6.22 -15.02
C SER A 91 -9.59 5.97 -16.54
N GLU A 92 -9.20 4.77 -16.97
CA GLU A 92 -9.20 4.35 -18.37
C GLU A 92 -10.63 4.28 -18.96
N ASN A 93 -11.58 3.69 -18.22
CA ASN A 93 -12.98 3.63 -18.66
C ASN A 93 -13.65 5.02 -18.72
N SER A 94 -13.33 5.92 -17.78
CA SER A 94 -13.84 7.29 -17.78
C SER A 94 -13.29 8.12 -18.96
N SER A 95 -12.08 7.79 -19.44
CA SER A 95 -11.44 8.45 -20.58
C SER A 95 -11.94 7.95 -21.95
N ASN A 96 -12.51 6.73 -22.02
CA ASN A 96 -13.01 6.11 -23.26
C ASN A 96 -14.50 6.41 -23.55
N THR A 97 -15.20 7.08 -22.64
CA THR A 97 -16.63 7.44 -22.78
C THR A 97 -16.89 8.91 -23.17
N ASN A 98 -15.87 9.64 -23.61
CA ASN A 98 -15.98 11.01 -24.13
C ASN A 98 -15.64 11.09 -25.62
#